data_AF-A0A7W7GCJ5-F1
#
_entry.id   AF-A0A7W7GCJ5-F1
#
_cell.length_a   1.000
_cell.length_b   1.000
_cell.length_c   1.000
_cell.angle_alpha   90.00
_cell.angle_beta   90.00
_cell.angle_gamma   90.00
#
_symmetry.space_group_name_H-M   'P 1'
#
loop_
_entity.id
_entity.type
_entity.pdbx_description
1 polymer ?
#
loop_
_entity_poly.entity_id
_entity_poly.type
_entity_poly.pdbx_seq_one_letter_code
_entity_poly.pdbx_strand_id
1 'polypeptide(L)'
;MLPRIDYPELLLEVHARTGMFDSFTHITGSHVRRDDLDITLAALTVARSCNVGLIPVIKAGAPALTAARLIGVEKGYFHGEGIAAASARLVDKQAEIDITADWGGELVASVGRAGHQGRPGHAGDPRPPFASAVRAHQLSRVLPVQPPGTGRPPARAA
;
A
#
# COMPACT_ATOMS: atom_id res chain seq x y z
N MET A 1 -10.38 -12.66 19.73
CA MET A 1 -10.96 -12.30 18.41
C MET A 1 -10.20 -11.10 17.90
N LEU A 2 -9.64 -11.15 16.68
CA LEU A 2 -9.02 -9.99 16.04
C LEU A 2 -10.13 -9.05 15.54
N PRO A 3 -9.96 -7.72 15.62
CA PRO A 3 -10.94 -6.77 15.11
C PRO A 3 -11.12 -6.95 13.60
N ARG A 4 -12.35 -6.77 13.12
CA ARG A 4 -12.68 -6.76 11.70
C ARG A 4 -12.44 -5.34 11.19
N ILE A 5 -11.31 -5.13 10.51
CA ILE A 5 -10.93 -3.85 9.90
C ILE A 5 -10.49 -4.12 8.45
N ASP A 6 -10.89 -3.26 7.53
CA ASP A 6 -10.47 -3.38 6.13
C ASP A 6 -9.04 -2.85 5.95
N TYR A 7 -8.31 -3.39 4.97
CA TYR A 7 -6.90 -3.06 4.77
C TYR A 7 -6.60 -1.55 4.60
N PRO A 8 -7.39 -0.76 3.83
CA PRO A 8 -7.18 0.69 3.75
C PRO A 8 -7.38 1.41 5.09
N GLU A 9 -8.38 0.99 5.89
CA GLU A 9 -8.63 1.55 7.23
C GLU A 9 -7.48 1.20 8.18
N LEU A 10 -6.97 -0.03 8.10
CA LEU A 10 -5.80 -0.44 8.86
C LEU A 10 -4.58 0.41 8.53
N LEU A 11 -4.35 0.73 7.25
CA LEU A 11 -3.24 1.60 6.85
C LEU A 11 -3.37 3.01 7.42
N LEU A 12 -4.58 3.58 7.43
CA LEU A 12 -4.82 4.90 8.02
C LEU A 12 -4.67 4.89 9.54
N GLU A 13 -5.13 3.84 10.22
CA GLU A 13 -4.94 3.68 11.67
C GLU A 13 -3.46 3.52 12.02
N VAL A 14 -2.72 2.68 11.28
CA VAL A 14 -1.28 2.52 11.45
C VAL A 14 -0.58 3.86 11.19
N HIS A 15 -0.99 4.61 10.17
CA HIS A 15 -0.46 5.94 9.94
C HIS A 15 -0.75 6.89 11.11
N ALA A 16 -1.96 6.91 11.66
CA ALA A 16 -2.31 7.76 12.80
C ALA A 16 -1.45 7.46 14.04
N ARG A 17 -1.07 6.19 14.25
CA ARG A 17 -0.22 5.78 15.40
C ARG A 17 1.27 5.97 15.16
N THR A 18 1.73 5.77 13.93
CA THR A 18 3.16 5.70 13.63
C THR A 18 3.67 6.95 12.95
N GLY A 19 2.87 7.64 12.14
CA GLY A 19 3.30 8.69 11.23
C GLY A 19 3.96 8.16 9.95
N MET A 20 3.77 6.89 9.56
CA MET A 20 4.49 6.29 8.43
C MET A 20 4.39 7.07 7.11
N PHE A 21 3.24 7.70 6.79
CA PHE A 21 3.09 8.48 5.57
C PHE A 21 3.79 9.84 5.61
N ASP A 22 4.27 10.30 6.76
CA ASP A 22 5.06 11.53 6.86
C ASP A 22 6.47 11.37 6.28
N SER A 23 6.93 10.13 6.12
CA SER A 23 8.19 9.80 5.46
C SER A 23 8.13 9.96 3.93
N PHE A 24 6.94 10.10 3.36
CA PHE A 24 6.76 10.31 1.92
C PHE A 24 6.83 11.81 1.62
N THR A 25 7.99 12.27 1.17
CA THR A 25 8.20 13.65 0.74
C THR A 25 7.99 13.78 -0.76
N HIS A 26 7.66 14.99 -1.22
CA HIS A 26 7.57 15.20 -2.66
C HIS A 26 8.96 15.20 -3.28
N ILE A 27 9.14 14.57 -4.44
CA ILE A 27 10.42 14.44 -5.16
C ILE A 27 11.10 15.78 -5.47
N THR A 28 10.34 16.87 -5.54
CA THR A 28 10.88 18.23 -5.75
C THR A 28 11.30 18.91 -4.44
N GLY A 29 11.19 18.26 -3.29
CA GLY A 29 11.39 18.86 -1.97
C GLY A 29 10.29 19.83 -1.52
N SER A 30 9.12 19.82 -2.18
CA SER A 30 8.01 20.68 -1.77
C SER A 30 7.45 20.22 -0.41
N HIS A 31 7.33 21.18 0.52
CA HIS A 31 6.71 20.97 1.83
C HIS A 31 5.21 21.28 1.84
N VAL A 32 4.63 21.67 0.70
CA VAL A 32 3.19 21.92 0.58
C VAL A 32 2.46 20.57 0.64
N ARG A 33 1.94 20.23 1.82
CA ARG A 33 1.12 19.04 2.03
C ARG A 33 -0.23 19.26 1.33
N ARG A 34 -0.60 18.34 0.45
CA ARG A 34 -1.94 18.33 -0.16
C ARG A 34 -2.95 17.82 0.86
N ASP A 35 -4.14 18.40 0.88
CA ASP A 35 -5.27 17.90 1.69
C ASP A 35 -5.57 16.45 1.35
N ASP A 36 -5.84 15.60 2.34
CA ASP A 36 -6.15 14.16 2.19
C ASP A 36 -5.03 13.35 1.48
N LEU A 37 -3.77 13.77 1.64
CA LEU A 37 -2.62 13.05 1.04
C LEU A 37 -2.49 11.63 1.61
N ASP A 38 -2.71 11.45 2.90
CA ASP A 38 -2.73 10.16 3.60
C ASP A 38 -3.76 9.18 3.02
N ILE A 39 -4.98 9.64 2.70
CA ILE A 39 -5.99 8.84 2.01
C ILE A 39 -5.47 8.38 0.63
N THR A 40 -4.80 9.30 -0.09
CA THR A 40 -4.23 9.00 -1.41
C THR A 40 -3.08 7.98 -1.30
N LEU A 41 -2.20 8.14 -0.31
CA LEU A 41 -1.07 7.24 -0.06
C LEU A 41 -1.53 5.87 0.43
N ALA A 42 -2.59 5.79 1.23
CA ALA A 42 -3.22 4.53 1.62
C ALA A 42 -3.76 3.77 0.41
N ALA A 43 -4.49 4.45 -0.49
CA ALA A 43 -4.98 3.85 -1.73
C ALA A 43 -3.85 3.37 -2.66
N LEU A 44 -2.79 4.15 -2.80
CA LEU A 44 -1.60 3.74 -3.56
C LEU A 44 -0.90 2.55 -2.91
N THR A 45 -0.78 2.54 -1.58
CA THR A 45 -0.20 1.40 -0.84
C THR A 45 -1.00 0.13 -1.11
N VAL A 46 -2.34 0.18 -1.08
CA VAL A 46 -3.20 -0.95 -1.46
C VAL A 46 -2.96 -1.39 -2.90
N ALA A 47 -2.97 -0.44 -3.85
CA ALA A 47 -2.77 -0.75 -5.27
C ALA A 47 -1.45 -1.49 -5.53
N ARG A 48 -0.38 -1.07 -4.83
CA ARG A 48 0.98 -1.60 -5.00
C ARG A 48 1.24 -2.85 -4.18
N SER A 49 0.88 -2.90 -2.90
CA SER A 49 1.13 -4.05 -2.02
C SER A 49 0.28 -5.26 -2.40
N CYS A 50 -0.93 -5.03 -2.93
CA CYS A 50 -1.82 -6.10 -3.38
C CYS A 50 -1.67 -6.42 -4.88
N ASN A 51 -0.83 -5.70 -5.63
CA ASN A 51 -0.63 -5.88 -7.08
C ASN A 51 -1.94 -5.79 -7.90
N VAL A 52 -2.88 -4.92 -7.49
CA VAL A 52 -4.22 -4.79 -8.12
C VAL A 52 -4.30 -3.65 -9.14
N GLY A 53 -3.27 -2.80 -9.22
CA GLY A 53 -3.28 -1.59 -10.06
C GLY A 53 -4.20 -0.49 -9.52
N LEU A 54 -4.34 0.61 -10.27
CA LEU A 54 -5.09 1.80 -9.81
C LEU A 54 -6.60 1.70 -10.03
N ILE A 55 -7.07 0.95 -11.03
CA ILE A 55 -8.50 0.86 -11.39
C ILE A 55 -9.38 0.53 -10.17
N PRO A 56 -9.05 -0.45 -9.31
CA PRO A 56 -9.90 -0.81 -8.17
C PRO A 56 -9.96 0.24 -7.06
N VAL A 57 -9.03 1.20 -7.02
CA VAL A 57 -8.95 2.23 -5.96
C VAL A 57 -9.41 3.61 -6.44
N ILE A 58 -9.73 3.77 -7.72
CA ILE A 58 -10.26 5.03 -8.27
C ILE A 58 -11.73 5.20 -7.87
N LYS A 59 -12.08 6.38 -7.35
CA LYS A 59 -13.46 6.76 -7.01
C LYS A 59 -13.76 8.18 -7.47
N ALA A 60 -14.58 8.31 -8.52
CA ALA A 60 -14.87 9.60 -9.15
C ALA A 60 -15.49 10.65 -8.21
N GLY A 61 -16.27 10.22 -7.21
CA GLY A 61 -16.89 11.10 -6.21
C GLY A 61 -16.00 11.47 -5.01
N ALA A 62 -14.75 11.01 -4.97
CA ALA A 62 -13.82 11.29 -3.87
C ALA A 62 -12.59 12.02 -4.42
N PRO A 63 -12.40 13.32 -4.11
CA PRO A 63 -11.29 14.11 -4.65
C PRO A 63 -9.91 13.46 -4.42
N ALA A 64 -9.71 12.84 -3.25
CA ALA A 64 -8.49 12.12 -2.88
C ALA A 64 -8.19 10.90 -3.76
N LEU A 65 -9.21 10.30 -4.38
CA LEU A 65 -9.15 9.02 -5.10
C LEU A 65 -9.44 9.16 -6.60
N THR A 66 -9.33 10.37 -7.15
CA THR A 66 -9.40 10.54 -8.60
C THR A 66 -8.18 9.94 -9.29
N ALA A 67 -8.35 9.42 -10.51
CA ALA A 67 -7.26 8.83 -11.28
C ALA A 67 -6.09 9.79 -11.47
N ALA A 68 -6.38 11.05 -11.82
CA ALA A 68 -5.37 12.09 -12.02
C ALA A 68 -4.56 12.34 -10.74
N ARG A 69 -5.24 12.40 -9.59
CA ARG A 69 -4.57 12.60 -8.30
C ARG A 69 -3.68 11.42 -7.92
N LEU A 70 -4.18 10.19 -8.04
CA LEU A 70 -3.41 8.98 -7.74
C LEU A 70 -2.14 8.91 -8.60
N ILE A 71 -2.25 9.15 -9.92
CA ILE A 71 -1.10 9.17 -10.83
C ILE A 71 -0.10 10.27 -10.45
N GLY A 72 -0.59 11.46 -10.12
CA GLY A 72 0.26 12.59 -9.72
C GLY A 72 1.00 12.35 -8.41
N VAL A 73 0.31 11.80 -7.40
CA VAL A 73 0.89 11.47 -6.10
C VAL A 73 1.85 10.29 -6.22
N GLU A 74 1.52 9.27 -7.01
CA GLU A 74 2.43 8.13 -7.24
C GLU A 74 3.78 8.60 -7.77
N LYS A 75 3.77 9.45 -8.81
CA LYS A 75 4.99 10.02 -9.41
C LYS A 75 5.75 10.96 -8.47
N GLY A 76 5.02 11.70 -7.63
CA GLY A 76 5.59 12.73 -6.77
C GLY A 76 6.13 12.22 -5.45
N TYR A 77 5.51 11.19 -4.87
CA TYR A 77 5.74 10.78 -3.48
C TYR A 77 6.18 9.31 -3.34
N PHE A 78 5.82 8.41 -4.26
CA PHE A 78 6.01 6.96 -4.08
C PHE A 78 7.40 6.48 -4.58
N HIS A 79 8.45 7.02 -3.98
CA HIS A 79 9.85 6.68 -4.28
C HIS A 79 10.45 5.72 -3.23
N GLY A 80 11.54 5.04 -3.61
CA GLY A 80 12.17 4.01 -2.79
C GLY A 80 12.67 4.50 -1.43
N GLU A 81 13.21 5.72 -1.36
CA GLU A 81 13.65 6.34 -0.10
C GLU A 81 12.48 6.57 0.87
N GLY A 82 11.32 7.03 0.38
CA GLY A 82 10.12 7.19 1.21
C GLY A 82 9.61 5.85 1.75
N ILE A 83 9.61 4.81 0.91
CA ILE A 83 9.25 3.44 1.33
C ILE A 83 10.23 2.91 2.39
N ALA A 84 11.54 3.09 2.19
CA ALA A 84 12.55 2.66 3.15
C ALA A 84 12.41 3.39 4.49
N ALA A 85 12.23 4.71 4.47
CA ALA A 85 12.05 5.52 5.68
C ALA A 85 10.75 5.18 6.42
N ALA A 86 9.65 4.97 5.70
CA ALA A 86 8.39 4.51 6.29
C ALA A 86 8.55 3.12 6.93
N SER A 87 9.27 2.21 6.27
CA SER A 87 9.50 0.85 6.79
C SER A 87 10.35 0.85 8.05
N ALA A 88 11.44 1.62 8.08
CA ALA A 88 12.27 1.80 9.28
C ALA A 88 11.42 2.32 10.45
N ARG A 89 10.59 3.34 10.20
CA ARG A 89 9.70 3.90 11.20
C ARG A 89 8.67 2.89 11.74
N LEU A 90 8.16 2.00 10.90
CA LEU A 90 7.28 0.92 11.32
C LEU A 90 8.03 -0.10 12.20
N VAL A 91 9.27 -0.45 11.85
CA VAL A 91 10.11 -1.35 12.65
C VAL A 91 10.42 -0.74 14.02
N ASP A 92 10.81 0.54 14.07
CA ASP A 92 11.06 1.24 15.33
C ASP A 92 9.83 1.24 16.23
N LYS A 93 8.65 1.55 15.65
CA LYS A 93 7.38 1.52 16.38
C LYS A 93 6.96 0.12 16.82
N GLN A 94 7.32 -0.90 16.05
CA GLN A 94 7.06 -2.29 16.41
C GLN A 94 7.94 -2.73 17.59
N ALA A 95 9.20 -2.29 17.64
CA ALA A 95 10.14 -2.60 18.73
C ALA A 95 9.70 -2.02 20.09
N GLU A 96 8.83 -1.01 20.10
CA GLU A 96 8.22 -0.47 21.32
C GLU A 96 7.13 -1.38 21.94
N ILE A 97 6.71 -2.45 21.25
CA ILE A 97 5.67 -3.37 21.73
C ILE A 97 6.32 -4.48 22.58
N ASP A 98 5.98 -4.54 23.87
CA ASP A 98 6.61 -5.42 24.88
C ASP A 98 6.86 -6.87 24.44
N ILE A 99 5.90 -7.49 23.73
CA ILE A 99 6.01 -8.89 23.30
C ILE A 99 7.11 -9.12 22.23
N THR A 100 7.62 -8.08 21.59
CA THR A 100 8.69 -8.22 20.58
C THR A 100 10.02 -8.66 21.19
N ALA A 101 10.25 -8.36 22.47
CA ALA A 101 11.38 -8.90 23.22
C ALA A 101 11.27 -10.43 23.38
N ASP A 102 10.05 -10.94 23.61
CA ASP A 102 9.77 -12.38 23.77
C ASP A 102 9.85 -13.14 22.44
N TRP A 103 9.66 -12.46 21.30
CA TRP A 103 9.66 -13.07 19.97
C TRP A 103 11.04 -13.12 19.29
N GLY A 104 12.10 -12.75 20.02
CA GLY A 104 13.48 -12.90 19.56
C GLY A 104 14.08 -11.67 18.89
N GLY A 105 13.73 -10.46 19.37
CA GLY A 105 14.50 -9.21 19.25
C GLY A 105 15.07 -8.85 17.86
N GLU A 106 14.53 -7.79 17.26
CA GLU A 106 15.04 -7.06 16.08
C GLU A 106 15.20 -7.84 14.75
N LEU A 107 15.12 -9.17 14.76
CA LEU A 107 15.22 -10.00 13.57
C LEU A 107 13.84 -10.46 13.11
N VAL A 108 13.19 -9.64 12.28
CA VAL A 108 12.05 -10.12 11.49
C VAL A 108 12.56 -11.21 10.56
N ALA A 109 12.22 -12.47 10.86
CA ALA A 109 12.51 -13.59 9.98
C ALA A 109 11.83 -13.33 8.62
N SER A 110 12.62 -13.03 7.60
CA SER A 110 12.10 -12.97 6.23
C SER A 110 11.61 -14.37 5.85
N VAL A 111 10.43 -14.47 5.21
CA VAL A 111 10.02 -15.72 4.55
C VAL A 111 10.93 -15.90 3.33
N GLY A 112 12.05 -16.55 3.59
CA GLY A 112 13.12 -16.83 2.66
C GLY A 112 14.07 -17.85 3.28
N ARG A 113 13.81 -19.13 3.01
CA ARG A 113 14.58 -20.34 3.33
C ARG A 113 14.29 -20.99 4.69
N ALA A 114 13.36 -21.95 4.66
CA ALA A 114 13.50 -23.12 5.51
C ALA A 114 14.80 -23.88 5.13
N GLY A 115 15.67 -24.11 6.11
CA GLY A 115 16.71 -25.14 6.06
C GLY A 115 18.02 -24.77 5.34
N HIS A 116 19.03 -24.32 6.09
CA HIS A 116 20.23 -25.11 6.39
C HIS A 116 21.25 -24.26 7.15
N GLN A 117 21.60 -24.72 8.36
CA GLN A 117 22.87 -24.41 9.00
C GLN A 117 24.02 -24.79 8.05
N GLY A 118 24.88 -23.84 7.66
CA GLY A 118 26.06 -24.09 6.83
C GLY A 118 26.87 -22.82 6.56
N ARG A 119 28.18 -22.92 6.79
CA ARG A 119 29.25 -21.88 6.79
C ARG A 119 29.42 -21.04 5.49
N PRO A 120 30.23 -19.95 5.51
CA PRO A 120 30.26 -18.96 4.43
C PRO A 120 31.23 -19.32 3.30
N GLY A 121 30.88 -18.96 2.07
CA GLY A 121 31.72 -19.11 0.87
C GLY A 121 31.20 -18.24 -0.28
N HIS A 122 32.14 -17.65 -1.01
CA HIS A 122 32.03 -16.53 -1.96
C HIS A 122 31.06 -16.64 -3.16
N ALA A 123 30.62 -15.44 -3.57
CA ALA A 123 30.51 -14.87 -4.92
C ALA A 123 29.53 -15.47 -5.97
N GLY A 124 28.71 -14.58 -6.53
CA GLY A 124 28.08 -14.73 -7.86
C GLY A 124 26.56 -14.59 -7.88
N ASP A 125 26.09 -13.48 -8.47
CA ASP A 125 24.77 -13.09 -9.05
C ASP A 125 23.82 -14.24 -9.51
N PRO A 126 22.49 -14.06 -9.80
CA PRO A 126 21.63 -12.88 -9.83
C PRO A 126 20.28 -13.00 -9.06
N ARG A 127 19.58 -11.88 -8.88
CA ARG A 127 18.26 -11.79 -8.22
C ARG A 127 17.12 -12.33 -9.13
N PRO A 128 16.24 -13.23 -8.66
CA PRO A 128 15.03 -13.60 -9.42
C PRO A 128 13.84 -12.67 -9.11
N PRO A 129 12.88 -12.55 -10.06
CA PRO A 129 11.74 -11.63 -9.97
C PRO A 129 10.64 -12.11 -9.00
N PHE A 130 10.13 -11.19 -8.18
CA PHE A 130 8.95 -11.37 -7.34
C PHE A 130 7.69 -11.39 -8.23
N ALA A 131 7.19 -12.57 -8.58
CA ALA A 131 5.88 -12.69 -9.22
C ALA A 131 5.05 -13.84 -8.67
N SER A 132 3.81 -13.47 -8.32
CA SER A 132 2.59 -14.28 -8.33
C SER A 132 2.36 -15.28 -7.20
N ALA A 133 1.42 -14.95 -6.30
CA ALA A 133 0.14 -15.67 -6.19
C ALA A 133 -0.69 -15.21 -4.97
N VAL A 134 -1.64 -14.28 -5.17
CA VAL A 134 -2.93 -14.30 -4.44
C VAL A 134 -4.01 -13.80 -5.41
N ARG A 135 -4.71 -14.72 -6.07
CA ARG A 135 -5.76 -14.42 -7.05
C ARG A 135 -7.15 -14.52 -6.40
N ALA A 136 -7.89 -13.41 -6.46
CA ALA A 136 -9.32 -13.33 -6.80
C ALA A 136 -10.43 -13.87 -5.88
N HIS A 137 -10.31 -13.87 -4.54
CA HIS A 137 -11.51 -14.15 -3.70
C HIS A 137 -11.93 -13.06 -2.70
N GLN A 138 -11.19 -11.95 -2.57
CA GLN A 138 -11.51 -10.94 -1.54
C GLN A 138 -12.12 -9.62 -2.03
N LEU A 139 -12.26 -9.41 -3.35
CA LEU A 139 -12.72 -8.13 -3.89
C LEU A 139 -14.26 -7.97 -4.01
N SER A 140 -15.06 -9.00 -3.68
CA SER A 140 -16.52 -8.95 -3.88
C SER A 140 -17.32 -8.28 -2.76
N ARG A 141 -16.68 -7.82 -1.68
CA ARG A 141 -17.39 -7.17 -0.54
C ARG A 141 -17.17 -5.67 -0.41
N VAL A 142 -16.30 -5.05 -1.21
CA VAL A 142 -15.90 -3.63 -1.02
C VAL A 142 -16.52 -2.67 -2.04
N LEU A 143 -17.10 -3.13 -3.15
CA LEU A 143 -17.78 -2.25 -4.11
C LEU A 143 -19.14 -2.87 -4.53
N PRO A 144 -20.28 -2.17 -4.36
CA PRO A 144 -21.49 -2.57 -5.07
C PRO A 144 -21.24 -2.38 -6.56
N VAL A 145 -21.15 -3.48 -7.31
CA VAL A 145 -21.21 -3.46 -8.76
C VAL A 145 -22.61 -3.01 -9.14
N GLN A 146 -22.71 -1.78 -9.67
CA GLN A 146 -23.96 -1.29 -10.25
C GLN A 146 -24.16 -1.99 -11.60
N PRO A 147 -25.31 -2.64 -11.87
CA PRO A 147 -25.53 -3.29 -13.15
C PRO A 147 -25.60 -2.25 -14.28
N PRO A 148 -25.17 -2.58 -15.51
CA PRO A 148 -25.22 -1.66 -16.63
C PRO A 148 -26.68 -1.25 -16.88
N GLY A 149 -26.95 0.05 -16.75
CA GLY A 149 -28.25 0.63 -17.06
C GLY A 149 -28.60 0.42 -18.53
N THR A 150 -29.68 -0.30 -18.78
CA THR A 150 -30.34 -0.38 -20.08
C THR A 150 -31.14 0.91 -20.29
N GLY A 151 -30.64 1.84 -21.13
CA GLY A 151 -31.29 3.15 -21.29
C GLY A 151 -30.93 3.90 -22.57
N ARG A 152 -31.52 3.43 -23.68
CA ARG A 152 -31.91 4.11 -24.94
C ARG A 152 -31.30 5.50 -25.29
N PRO A 153 -30.74 5.70 -26.51
CA PRO A 153 -30.27 7.02 -26.95
C PRO A 153 -31.43 8.02 -27.17
N PRO A 154 -31.22 9.33 -26.92
CA PRO A 154 -32.25 10.35 -27.13
C PRO A 154 -32.58 10.51 -28.62
N ALA A 155 -33.87 10.61 -28.93
CA ALA A 155 -34.37 10.87 -30.27
C ALA A 155 -33.90 12.24 -30.78
N ARG A 156 -33.45 12.28 -32.04
CA ARG A 156 -33.20 13.51 -32.79
C ARG A 156 -34.52 14.28 -32.92
N ALA A 157 -34.55 15.52 -32.45
CA ALA A 157 -35.57 16.49 -32.83
C ALA A 157 -35.23 17.03 -34.23
N ALA A 158 -36.24 17.06 -35.10
CA ALA A 158 -36.27 17.76 -36.38
C ALA A 158 -36.75 19.20 -36.17
#